data_AF-A0AAV4TF12-F1
#
_entry.id   AF-A0AAV4TF12-F1
#
_cell.length_a   1.000
_cell.length_b   1.000
_cell.length_c   1.000
_cell.angle_alpha   90.00
_cell.angle_beta   90.00
_cell.angle_gamma   90.00
#
_symmetry.space_group_name_H-M   'P 1'
#
loop_
_entity.id
_entity.type
_entity.pdbx_description
1 polymer ?
#
loop_
_entity_poly.entity_id
_entity_poly.type
_entity_poly.pdbx_seq_one_letter_code
_entity_poly.pdbx_strand_id
1 'polypeptide(L)'
;MPARCKGANLGRRTKKSASMQNIRAHRRDQQIQQDNADVRVSMAHFRGSKSQEACDERNRQRRLERRQARRYVVNTRRAIDQQRQQVHRAFTSDSFLRLAFQYEPDVEYYAHSKVAIGTMDKECPHCHALKFKNEPAGLCCAS
;
A
#
# COMPACT_ATOMS: atom_id res chain seq x y z
N MET A 1 -22.84 -22.63 13.63
CA MET A 1 -21.44 -23.06 13.83
C MET A 1 -20.82 -23.32 12.47
N PRO A 2 -19.85 -22.53 11.99
CA PRO A 2 -19.26 -22.80 10.68
C PRO A 2 -18.39 -24.07 10.77
N ALA A 3 -18.57 -24.98 9.82
CA ALA A 3 -17.81 -26.21 9.74
C ALA A 3 -16.31 -25.90 9.59
N ARG A 4 -15.48 -26.41 10.50
CA ARG A 4 -14.02 -26.33 10.38
C ARG A 4 -13.60 -27.02 9.08
N CYS A 5 -13.14 -26.24 8.10
CA CYS A 5 -12.45 -26.80 6.94
C CYS A 5 -11.23 -27.56 7.45
N LYS A 6 -11.24 -28.89 7.29
CA LYS A 6 -10.08 -29.75 7.57
C LYS A 6 -8.90 -29.21 6.75
N GLY A 7 -7.86 -28.74 7.43
CA GLY A 7 -6.64 -28.27 6.78
C GLY A 7 -6.12 -29.31 5.80
N ALA A 8 -5.66 -28.85 4.63
CA ALA A 8 -5.06 -29.72 3.63
C ALA A 8 -3.88 -30.47 4.27
N ASN A 9 -3.88 -31.79 4.16
CA ASN A 9 -2.82 -32.66 4.66
C ASN A 9 -1.55 -32.53 3.77
N LEU A 10 -0.92 -31.34 3.80
CA LEU A 10 0.25 -30.99 2.99
C LEU A 10 1.49 -31.82 3.35
N GLY A 11 1.52 -32.45 4.52
CA GLY A 11 2.61 -33.33 4.98
C GLY A 11 2.38 -34.83 4.76
N ARG A 12 1.23 -35.26 4.22
CA ARG A 12 0.93 -36.70 4.10
C ARG A 12 1.64 -37.31 2.90
N ARG A 13 2.82 -37.90 3.13
CA ARG A 13 3.53 -38.69 2.12
C ARG A 13 2.74 -39.97 1.83
N THR A 14 2.23 -40.08 0.61
CA THR A 14 1.46 -41.27 0.19
C THR A 14 2.41 -42.35 -0.29
N LYS A 15 1.99 -43.62 -0.21
CA LYS A 15 2.77 -44.74 -0.76
C LYS A 15 3.11 -44.53 -2.25
N LYS A 16 2.20 -43.91 -3.01
CA LYS A 16 2.41 -43.53 -4.41
C LYS A 16 3.48 -42.45 -4.59
N SER A 17 3.48 -41.39 -3.77
CA SER A 17 4.51 -40.35 -3.88
C SER A 17 5.89 -40.83 -3.47
N ALA A 18 5.99 -41.70 -2.45
CA ALA A 18 7.24 -42.36 -2.07
C ALA A 18 7.76 -43.29 -3.18
N SER A 19 6.89 -44.10 -3.78
CA SER A 19 7.23 -44.97 -4.92
C SER A 19 7.73 -44.16 -6.13
N MET A 20 7.01 -43.09 -6.51
CA MET A 20 7.44 -42.21 -7.62
C MET A 20 8.79 -41.55 -7.36
N GLN A 21 9.10 -41.22 -6.12
CA GLN A 21 10.41 -40.66 -5.76
C GLN A 21 11.53 -41.70 -5.90
N ASN A 22 11.31 -42.94 -5.44
CA ASN A 22 12.27 -44.02 -5.61
C ASN A 22 12.49 -44.36 -7.09
N ILE A 23 11.41 -44.40 -7.88
CA ILE A 23 11.49 -44.61 -9.33
C ILE A 23 12.33 -43.50 -9.98
N ARG A 24 12.13 -42.23 -9.59
CA ARG A 24 12.92 -41.10 -10.10
C ARG A 24 14.40 -41.18 -9.69
N ALA A 25 14.68 -41.62 -8.46
CA ALA A 25 16.05 -41.75 -7.94
C ALA A 25 16.85 -42.83 -8.68
N HIS A 26 16.19 -43.86 -9.22
CA HIS A 26 16.83 -44.95 -9.96
C HIS A 26 16.81 -44.77 -11.49
N ARG A 27 16.38 -43.62 -12.02
CA ARG A 27 16.42 -43.39 -13.48
C ARG A 27 17.86 -43.17 -13.94
N ARG A 28 18.18 -43.79 -15.08
CA ARG A 28 19.39 -43.49 -15.85
C ARG A 28 19.18 -42.26 -16.72
N ASP A 29 20.25 -41.52 -17.02
CA ASP A 29 20.18 -40.28 -17.79
C ASP A 29 19.48 -40.45 -19.15
N GLN A 30 19.73 -41.56 -19.83
CA GLN A 30 19.07 -41.88 -21.10
C GLN A 30 17.55 -41.99 -20.95
N GLN A 31 17.07 -42.59 -19.86
CA GLN A 31 15.65 -42.72 -19.56
C GLN A 31 15.04 -41.38 -19.18
N ILE A 32 15.78 -40.53 -18.46
CA ILE A 32 15.36 -39.15 -18.15
C ILE A 32 15.20 -38.34 -19.44
N GLN A 33 16.13 -38.47 -20.38
CA GLN A 33 16.08 -37.76 -21.66
C GLN A 33 14.88 -38.20 -22.51
N GLN A 34 14.59 -39.50 -22.56
CA GLN A 34 13.42 -40.06 -23.23
C GLN A 34 12.12 -39.58 -22.59
N ASP A 35 11.96 -39.73 -21.27
CA ASP A 35 10.78 -39.25 -20.54
C ASP A 35 10.52 -37.75 -20.77
N ASN A 36 11.58 -36.94 -20.76
CA ASN A 36 11.47 -35.51 -21.03
C ASN A 36 11.09 -35.23 -22.49
N ALA A 37 11.57 -36.03 -23.45
CA ALA A 37 11.19 -35.91 -24.85
C ALA A 37 9.70 -36.25 -25.05
N ASP A 38 9.22 -37.32 -24.43
CA ASP A 38 7.82 -37.74 -24.51
C ASP A 38 6.88 -36.70 -23.89
N VAL A 39 7.26 -36.13 -22.75
CA VAL A 39 6.51 -35.04 -22.13
C VAL A 39 6.48 -33.80 -23.03
N ARG A 40 7.59 -33.45 -23.70
CA ARG A 40 7.63 -32.33 -24.64
C ARG A 40 6.71 -32.55 -25.84
N VAL A 41 6.74 -33.75 -26.43
CA VAL A 41 5.88 -34.13 -27.57
C VAL A 41 4.41 -34.14 -27.17
N SER A 42 4.07 -34.76 -26.04
CA SER A 42 2.70 -34.76 -25.50
C SER A 42 2.18 -33.34 -25.24
N MET A 43 3.02 -32.48 -24.64
CA MET A 43 2.67 -31.08 -24.40
C MET A 43 2.54 -30.29 -25.71
N ALA A 44 3.36 -30.57 -26.72
CA ALA A 44 3.26 -29.95 -28.04
C ALA A 44 1.95 -30.34 -28.74
N HIS A 45 1.58 -31.63 -28.73
CA HIS A 45 0.28 -32.08 -29.24
C HIS A 45 -0.89 -31.45 -28.48
N PHE A 46 -0.82 -31.38 -27.14
CA PHE A 46 -1.85 -30.72 -26.32
C PHE A 46 -1.95 -29.21 -26.58
N ARG A 47 -0.83 -28.55 -26.91
CA ARG A 47 -0.82 -27.13 -27.30
C ARG A 47 -1.34 -26.93 -28.72
N GLY A 48 -1.04 -27.85 -29.64
CA GLY A 48 -1.54 -27.83 -31.01
C GLY A 48 -3.02 -28.20 -31.13
N SER A 49 -3.54 -29.05 -30.24
CA SER A 49 -4.97 -29.40 -30.18
C SER A 49 -5.81 -28.33 -29.48
N LYS A 50 -5.20 -27.47 -28.66
CA LYS A 50 -5.84 -26.24 -28.22
C LYS A 50 -5.88 -25.27 -29.40
N SER A 51 -7.09 -24.81 -29.77
CA SER A 51 -7.22 -23.73 -30.74
C SER A 51 -6.35 -22.55 -30.29
N GLN A 52 -5.45 -22.13 -31.17
CA GLN A 52 -4.56 -20.99 -30.96
C GLN A 52 -5.37 -19.75 -30.57
N GLU A 53 -6.56 -19.60 -31.14
CA GLU A 53 -7.52 -18.53 -30.86
C GLU A 53 -7.99 -18.53 -29.40
N ALA A 54 -8.28 -19.69 -28.81
CA ALA A 54 -8.70 -19.77 -27.41
C ALA A 54 -7.56 -19.42 -26.44
N CYS A 55 -6.31 -19.65 -26.84
CA CYS A 55 -5.13 -19.23 -26.07
C CYS A 55 -4.90 -17.73 -26.16
N ASP A 56 -5.02 -17.19 -27.38
CA ASP A 56 -4.88 -15.77 -27.66
C ASP A 56 -5.98 -14.95 -26.99
N GLU A 57 -7.23 -15.42 -27.01
CA GLU A 57 -8.35 -14.78 -26.34
C GLU A 57 -8.15 -14.71 -24.82
N ARG A 58 -7.72 -15.82 -24.21
CA ARG A 58 -7.36 -15.85 -22.78
C ARG A 58 -6.22 -14.87 -22.46
N ASN A 59 -5.23 -14.75 -23.34
CA ASN A 59 -4.13 -13.81 -23.15
C ASN A 59 -4.61 -12.36 -23.31
N ARG A 60 -5.51 -12.07 -24.25
CA ARG A 60 -6.16 -10.76 -24.41
C ARG A 60 -6.95 -10.40 -23.16
N GLN A 61 -7.77 -11.31 -22.64
CA GLN A 61 -8.54 -11.11 -21.42
C GLN A 61 -7.63 -10.79 -20.23
N ARG A 62 -6.56 -11.57 -20.00
CA ARG A 62 -5.58 -11.27 -18.95
C ARG A 62 -4.91 -9.91 -19.10
N ARG A 63 -4.63 -9.47 -20.33
CA ARG A 63 -4.05 -8.13 -20.58
C ARG A 63 -5.06 -7.04 -20.23
N LEU A 64 -6.32 -7.22 -20.56
CA LEU A 64 -7.40 -6.28 -20.22
C LEU A 64 -7.62 -6.18 -18.71
N GLU A 65 -7.70 -7.31 -18.01
CA GLU A 65 -7.81 -7.36 -16.55
C GLU A 65 -6.66 -6.62 -15.86
N ARG A 66 -5.41 -6.88 -16.29
CA ARG A 66 -4.24 -6.17 -15.77
C ARG A 66 -4.31 -4.66 -16.03
N ARG A 67 -4.79 -4.25 -17.21
CA ARG A 67 -4.96 -2.83 -17.55
C ARG A 67 -6.03 -2.18 -16.67
N GLN A 68 -7.15 -2.86 -16.43
CA GLN A 68 -8.22 -2.37 -15.56
C GLN A 68 -7.75 -2.25 -14.10
N ALA A 69 -7.07 -3.27 -13.58
CA ALA A 69 -6.50 -3.24 -12.22
C ALA A 69 -5.51 -2.07 -12.04
N ARG A 70 -4.63 -1.85 -13.01
CA ARG A 70 -3.71 -0.69 -12.99
C ARG A 70 -4.44 0.64 -13.00
N ARG A 71 -5.47 0.78 -13.86
CA ARG A 71 -6.29 2.01 -13.92
C ARG A 71 -7.01 2.28 -12.60
N TYR A 72 -7.57 1.24 -11.98
CA TYR A 72 -8.22 1.36 -10.69
C TYR A 72 -7.26 1.91 -9.63
N VAL A 73 -6.09 1.29 -9.45
CA VAL A 73 -5.09 1.74 -8.46
C VAL A 73 -4.64 3.18 -8.69
N VAL A 74 -4.37 3.55 -9.95
CA VAL A 74 -3.96 4.93 -10.29
C VAL A 74 -5.07 5.93 -10.01
N ASN A 75 -6.31 5.61 -10.37
CA ASN A 75 -7.45 6.49 -10.13
C ASN A 75 -7.73 6.66 -8.63
N THR A 76 -7.67 5.59 -7.86
CA THR A 76 -7.82 5.64 -6.39
C THR A 76 -6.75 6.53 -5.77
N ARG A 77 -5.47 6.35 -6.15
CA ARG A 77 -4.38 7.20 -5.66
C ARG A 77 -4.60 8.67 -6.04
N ARG A 78 -4.98 8.94 -7.28
CA ARG A 78 -5.29 10.30 -7.74
C ARG A 78 -6.42 10.94 -6.94
N ALA A 79 -7.50 10.20 -6.66
CA ALA A 79 -8.62 10.70 -5.87
C ALA A 79 -8.19 11.06 -4.44
N ILE A 80 -7.37 10.21 -3.81
CA ILE A 80 -6.79 10.49 -2.49
C ILE A 80 -5.90 11.73 -2.53
N ASP A 81 -5.03 11.85 -3.53
CA ASP A 81 -4.14 13.01 -3.69
C ASP A 81 -4.94 14.31 -3.92
N GLN A 82 -6.03 14.24 -4.70
CA GLN A 82 -6.95 15.36 -4.90
C GLN A 82 -7.65 15.78 -3.61
N GLN A 83 -8.13 14.82 -2.81
CA GLN A 83 -8.74 15.09 -1.52
C GLN A 83 -7.74 15.77 -0.56
N ARG A 84 -6.50 15.26 -0.49
CA ARG A 84 -5.43 15.89 0.30
C ARG A 84 -5.18 17.32 -0.13
N GLN A 85 -5.05 17.55 -1.44
CA GLN A 85 -4.86 18.90 -1.98
C GLN A 85 -6.04 19.83 -1.67
N GLN A 86 -7.28 19.34 -1.68
CA GLN A 86 -8.44 20.13 -1.32
C GLN A 86 -8.43 20.55 0.15
N VAL A 87 -8.09 19.63 1.07
CA VAL A 87 -7.94 19.94 2.50
C VAL A 87 -6.82 20.97 2.71
N HIS A 88 -5.66 20.77 2.09
CA HIS A 88 -4.57 21.75 2.17
C HIS A 88 -4.98 23.12 1.61
N ARG A 89 -5.70 23.16 0.48
CA ARG A 89 -6.20 24.43 -0.07
C ARG A 89 -7.17 25.12 0.87
N ALA A 90 -8.16 24.40 1.40
CA ALA A 90 -9.11 24.92 2.38
C ALA A 90 -8.40 25.53 3.59
N PHE A 91 -7.40 24.82 4.13
CA PHE A 91 -6.57 25.29 5.24
C PHE A 91 -5.75 26.55 4.91
N THR A 92 -5.23 26.66 3.68
CA THR A 92 -4.47 27.85 3.26
C THR A 92 -5.36 29.05 2.93
N SER A 93 -6.60 28.80 2.47
CA SER A 93 -7.55 29.84 2.03
C SER A 93 -8.39 30.41 3.17
N ASP A 94 -8.63 29.65 4.24
CA ASP A 94 -9.36 30.18 5.39
C ASP A 94 -8.51 31.23 6.11
N SER A 95 -9.14 32.36 6.44
CA SER A 95 -8.48 33.40 7.20
C SER A 95 -8.14 32.86 8.60
N PHE A 96 -6.85 32.71 8.92
CA PHE A 96 -6.36 32.32 10.25
C PHE A 96 -6.99 33.13 11.40
N LEU A 97 -7.52 34.33 11.09
CA LEU A 97 -8.29 35.16 12.00
C LEU A 97 -9.46 34.44 12.69
N ARG A 98 -10.06 33.42 12.03
CA ARG A 98 -11.21 32.68 12.56
C ARG A 98 -10.81 31.34 13.20
N LEU A 99 -9.66 30.78 12.79
CA LEU A 99 -9.10 29.55 13.36
C LEU A 99 -8.45 29.76 14.73
N ALA A 100 -8.09 30.99 15.11
CA ALA A 100 -7.55 31.29 16.44
C ALA A 100 -8.48 30.84 17.58
N PHE A 101 -9.78 30.69 17.31
CA PHE A 101 -10.78 30.24 18.28
C PHE A 101 -11.17 28.76 18.14
N GLN A 102 -10.62 28.03 17.17
CA GLN A 102 -10.91 26.62 16.92
C GLN A 102 -9.61 25.84 16.75
N TYR A 103 -9.14 25.27 17.87
CA TYR A 103 -7.94 24.44 17.90
C TYR A 103 -8.23 23.02 17.38
N GLU A 104 -7.53 22.59 16.34
CA GLU A 104 -7.57 21.23 15.80
C GLU A 104 -6.24 20.50 16.12
N PRO A 105 -6.25 19.46 16.97
CA PRO A 105 -5.01 18.81 17.40
C PRO A 105 -4.24 18.07 16.28
N ASP A 106 -4.92 17.71 15.18
CA ASP A 106 -4.31 17.02 14.04
C ASP A 106 -3.58 17.97 13.07
N VAL A 107 -3.66 19.27 13.31
CA VAL A 107 -3.04 20.30 12.48
C VAL A 107 -1.66 20.65 13.03
N GLU A 108 -0.63 20.47 12.20
CA GLU A 108 0.74 20.89 12.52
C GLU A 108 0.92 22.41 12.39
N TYR A 109 0.41 23.18 13.35
CA TYR A 109 0.45 24.65 13.33
C TYR A 109 1.87 25.22 13.27
N TYR A 110 2.87 24.55 13.86
CA TYR A 110 4.26 25.00 13.87
C TYR A 110 4.91 25.01 12.48
N ALA A 111 4.43 24.18 11.55
CA ALA A 111 4.95 24.09 10.19
C ALA A 111 4.27 25.08 9.23
N HIS A 112 3.26 25.82 9.70
CA HIS A 112 2.44 26.65 8.83
C HIS A 112 3.07 28.03 8.61
N SER A 113 3.19 28.45 7.34
CA SER A 113 3.85 29.71 6.95
C SER A 113 3.21 30.99 7.50
N LYS A 114 1.92 30.94 7.86
CA LYS A 114 1.18 32.05 8.48
C LYS A 114 1.20 32.04 10.02
N VAL A 115 1.71 30.98 10.65
CA VAL A 115 1.81 30.86 12.11
C VAL A 115 3.26 31.07 12.51
N ALA A 116 3.58 32.28 12.97
CA ALA A 116 4.88 32.62 13.51
C ALA A 116 4.75 32.88 15.02
N ILE A 117 5.12 31.89 15.83
CA ILE A 117 5.29 32.12 17.27
C ILE A 117 6.63 32.85 17.42
N GLY A 118 6.57 34.14 17.79
CA GLY A 118 7.76 34.96 18.01
C GLY A 118 8.61 34.45 19.17
N THR A 119 9.81 35.00 19.34
CA THR A 119 10.65 34.72 20.51
C THR A 119 10.14 35.45 21.76
N MET A 120 10.38 34.89 22.94
CA MET A 120 10.16 35.56 24.23
C MET A 120 11.39 36.40 24.58
N ASP A 121 11.58 37.52 23.88
CA ASP A 121 12.76 38.38 24.00
C ASP A 121 12.48 39.71 24.73
N LYS A 122 11.23 39.95 25.16
CA LYS A 122 10.86 41.17 25.88
C LYS A 122 10.78 40.90 27.35
N GLU A 123 11.46 41.72 28.15
CA GLU A 123 11.34 41.66 29.60
C GLU A 123 10.08 42.40 30.06
N CYS A 124 9.34 41.82 31.00
CA CYS A 124 8.21 42.46 31.64
C CYS A 124 8.73 43.46 32.68
N PRO A 125 8.32 44.74 32.63
CA PRO A 125 8.79 45.74 33.61
C PRO A 125 8.27 45.50 35.03
N HIS A 126 7.24 44.65 35.22
CA HIS A 126 6.62 44.41 36.52
C HIS A 126 7.20 43.19 37.24
N CYS A 127 7.40 42.07 36.53
CA CYS A 127 7.87 40.82 37.13
C CYS A 127 9.24 40.36 36.59
N HIS A 128 9.87 41.12 35.69
CA HIS A 128 11.14 40.79 35.05
C HIS A 128 11.15 39.46 34.26
N ALA A 129 9.98 38.86 34.01
CA ALA A 129 9.84 37.67 33.19
C ALA A 129 10.00 38.00 31.70
N LEU A 130 10.56 37.07 30.93
CA LEU A 130 10.55 37.14 29.48
C LEU A 130 9.13 36.89 28.94
N LYS A 131 8.69 37.69 27.98
CA LYS A 131 7.37 37.67 27.36
C LYS A 131 7.45 37.86 25.85
N PHE A 132 6.37 37.57 25.14
CA PHE A 132 6.29 37.82 23.69
C PHE A 132 6.12 39.31 23.39
N LYS A 133 6.58 39.75 22.21
CA LYS A 133 6.48 41.16 21.77
C LYS A 133 5.06 41.71 21.77
N ASN A 134 4.07 40.88 21.42
CA ASN A 134 2.67 41.27 21.29
C ASN A 134 1.81 40.70 22.43
N GLU A 135 2.41 40.25 23.53
CA GLU A 135 1.65 39.79 24.69
C GLU A 135 0.98 40.98 25.40
N PRO A 136 -0.31 40.89 25.74
CA PRO A 136 -0.99 41.95 26.48
C PRO A 136 -0.34 42.13 27.86
N ALA A 137 -0.31 43.38 28.33
CA ALA A 137 0.24 43.72 29.64
C ALA A 137 -0.50 42.95 30.75
N GLY A 138 0.26 42.37 31.68
CA GLY A 138 -0.30 41.66 32.84
C GLY A 138 -0.51 40.16 32.65
N LEU A 139 -0.38 39.59 31.44
CA LEU A 139 -0.59 38.15 31.24
C LEU A 139 0.49 37.31 31.95
N CYS A 140 1.75 37.67 31.81
CA CYS A 140 2.88 37.14 32.60
C CYS A 140 2.90 37.56 34.09
N CYS A 141 2.02 38.48 34.51
CA CYS A 141 1.92 38.95 35.90
C CYS A 141 0.62 38.52 36.58
N ALA A 142 -0.20 37.71 35.90
CA ALA A 142 -1.41 37.12 36.45
C ALA A 142 -1.00 35.94 37.35
N SER A 143 -0.64 36.25 38.59
CA SER A 143 -0.34 35.30 39.66
C SER A 143 -0.95 35.82 40.95
#